data_AF-A0A523IAU4-F1
#
_entry.id   AF-A0A523IAU4-F1
#
_cell.length_a   1.000
_cell.length_b   1.000
_cell.length_c   1.000
_cell.angle_alpha   90.00
_cell.angle_beta   90.00
_cell.angle_gamma   90.00
#
_symmetry.space_group_name_H-M   'P 1'
#
loop_
_entity.id
_entity.type
_entity.pdbx_description
1 polymer ?
#
loop_
_entity_poly.entity_id
_entity_poly.type
_entity_poly.pdbx_seq_one_letter_code
_entity_poly.pdbx_strand_id
1 'polypeptide(L)' 'MKVNSDILIEFAFLLNRQTDLKEMLRLVSNRASSLLNAERSLILMLNPRTRRTVIDCGWQL' A
#
# COMPACT_ATOMS: atom_id res chain seq x y z
N MET A 1 15.71 12.37 1.36
CA MET A 1 14.23 12.41 1.48
C MET A 1 13.88 12.61 2.95
N LYS A 2 13.40 13.80 3.35
CA LYS A 2 13.02 14.07 4.74
C LYS A 2 11.53 13.72 4.88
N VAL A 3 11.24 12.61 5.54
CA VAL A 3 9.84 12.20 5.78
C VAL A 3 9.33 12.95 7.00
N ASN A 4 8.20 13.64 6.86
CA ASN A 4 7.53 14.27 7.99
C ASN A 4 6.78 13.21 8.80
N SER A 5 7.23 12.99 10.04
CA SER A 5 6.67 12.00 10.96
C SER A 5 5.18 12.22 11.24
N ASP A 6 4.72 13.47 11.30
CA ASP A 6 3.32 13.80 11.58
C ASP A 6 2.40 13.23 10.49
N ILE A 7 2.84 13.32 9.24
CA ILE A 7 2.05 12.82 8.11
C ILE A 7 2.05 11.28 8.06
N LEU A 8 3.10 10.62 8.55
CA LEU A 8 3.08 9.16 8.70
C LEU A 8 2.11 8.73 9.81
N ILE A 9 2.04 9.48 10.91
CA ILE A 9 1.12 9.20 12.02
C ILE A 9 -0.33 9.37 11.57
N GLU A 10 -0.67 10.47 10.90
CA GLU A 10 -2.00 10.69 10.32
C GLU A 10 -2.39 9.55 9.36
N PHE A 11 -1.45 9.15 8.50
CA PHE A 11 -1.68 8.06 7.56
C PHE A 11 -1.89 6.71 8.28
N ALA A 12 -1.16 6.44 9.36
CA ALA A 12 -1.36 5.24 10.17
C ALA A 12 -2.76 5.21 10.82
N PHE A 13 -3.25 6.35 11.32
CA PHE A 13 -4.63 6.44 11.83
C PHE A 13 -5.67 6.19 10.74
N LEU A 14 -5.44 6.70 9.53
CA LEU A 14 -6.31 6.44 8.39
C LEU A 14 -6.34 4.95 8.04
N LEU A 15 -5.18 4.29 7.96
CA LEU A 15 -5.09 2.85 7.66
C LEU A 15 -5.74 1.99 8.73
N ASN A 16 -5.61 2.33 10.01
CA ASN A 16 -6.23 1.60 11.12
C ASN A 16 -7.76 1.55 11.00
N ARG A 17 -8.38 2.55 10.38
CA ARG A 17 -9.85 2.60 10.19
C ARG A 17 -10.34 1.87 8.95
N GLN A 18 -9.43 1.41 8.08
CA GLN A 18 -9.79 0.72 6.85
C GLN A 18 -9.93 -0.78 7.10
N THR A 19 -11.07 -1.34 6.69
CA THR A 19 -11.35 -2.78 6.77
C THR A 19 -11.24 -3.46 5.40
N ASP A 20 -11.25 -2.69 4.31
CA ASP A 20 -11.11 -3.20 2.95
C ASP A 20 -9.62 -3.25 2.54
N LEU A 21 -9.14 -4.46 2.26
CA LEU A 21 -7.78 -4.70 1.81
C LEU A 21 -7.46 -4.00 0.48
N LYS A 22 -8.39 -3.95 -0.49
CA LYS A 22 -8.17 -3.22 -1.75
C LYS A 22 -7.87 -1.76 -1.46
N GLU A 23 -8.71 -1.15 -0.63
CA GLU A 23 -8.63 0.27 -0.34
C GLU A 23 -7.35 0.59 0.44
N MET A 24 -6.98 -0.25 1.40
CA MET A 24 -5.68 -0.15 2.08
C MET A 24 -4.52 -0.20 1.08
N LEU A 25 -4.49 -1.16 0.15
CA LEU A 25 -3.43 -1.28 -0.85
C LEU A 25 -3.39 -0.07 -1.80
N ARG A 26 -4.56 0.45 -2.21
CA ARG A 26 -4.67 1.66 -3.03
C ARG A 26 -4.11 2.89 -2.31
N LEU A 27 -4.46 3.07 -1.03
CA LEU A 27 -3.97 4.18 -0.21
C LEU A 27 -2.45 4.11 -0.01
N VAL A 28 -1.92 2.93 0.32
CA VAL A 28 -0.48 2.71 0.55
C VAL A 28 0.31 2.96 -0.74
N SER A 29 -0.12 2.41 -1.87
CA SER A 29 0.56 2.62 -3.16
C SER A 29 0.55 4.10 -3.57
N ASN A 30 -0.59 4.78 -3.50
CA ASN A 30 -0.67 6.21 -3.80
C ASN A 30 0.26 7.05 -2.90
N ARG A 31 0.29 6.74 -1.60
CA ARG A 31 1.17 7.43 -0.65
C ARG A 31 2.65 7.16 -0.96
N ALA A 32 3.00 5.93 -1.30
CA ALA A 32 4.35 5.56 -1.69
C ALA A 32 4.80 6.31 -2.95
N SER A 33 3.96 6.40 -3.98
CA SER A 33 4.25 7.17 -5.20
C SER A 33 4.54 8.63 -4.88
N SER A 34 3.72 9.26 -4.04
CA SER A 34 3.90 10.66 -3.61
C SER A 34 5.18 10.84 -2.78
N LEU A 35 5.48 9.94 -1.85
CA LEU A 35 6.69 9.99 -1.03
C LEU A 35 7.97 9.83 -1.86
N LEU A 36 7.93 8.96 -2.87
CA LEU A 36 9.06 8.64 -3.72
C LEU A 36 9.20 9.58 -4.94
N ASN A 37 8.28 10.53 -5.12
CA ASN A 37 8.17 11.34 -6.34
C ASN A 37 8.19 10.49 -7.62
N ALA A 38 7.51 9.35 -7.59
CA ALA A 38 7.44 8.40 -8.70
C ALA A 38 6.10 8.52 -9.42
N GLU A 39 6.10 8.36 -10.75
CA GLU A 39 4.86 8.32 -11.55
C GLU A 39 3.97 7.14 -11.11
N ARG A 40 4.59 5.99 -10.79
CA ARG A 40 3.89 4.76 -10.44
C ARG A 40 4.61 4.03 -9.31
N SER A 41 3.83 3.32 -8.50
CA SER A 41 4.32 2.35 -7.53
C SER A 41 3.51 1.07 -7.62
N LEU A 42 4.15 -0.06 -7.31
CA LEU A 42 3.51 -1.37 -7.28
C LEU A 42 3.79 -2.03 -5.94
N ILE A 43 2.79 -2.75 -5.42
CA ILE A 43 2.94 -3.59 -4.22
C ILE A 43 2.99 -5.04 -4.68
N LEU A 44 4.10 -5.72 -4.41
CA LEU A 44 4.25 -7.15 -4.64
C LEU A 44 3.96 -7.89 -3.32
N MET A 45 2.97 -8.77 -3.33
CA MET A 45 2.67 -9.63 -2.19
C MET A 45 3.30 -11.01 -2.40
N LEU A 46 3.94 -11.53 -1.36
CA LEU A 46 4.51 -12.89 -1.34
C LEU A 46 3.73 -13.74 -0.36
N ASN A 47 3.32 -14.93 -0.79
CA ASN A 47 2.79 -15.93 0.11
C ASN A 47 3.96 -16.58 0.87
N PRO A 48 4.07 -16.42 2.20
CA PRO A 48 5.23 -16.91 2.95
C PRO A 48 5.32 -18.44 2.99
N ARG A 49 4.19 -19.15 2.83
CA ARG A 49 4.15 -20.62 2.83
C ARG A 49 4.65 -21.20 1.51
N THR A 50 4.21 -20.63 0.39
CA THR A 50 4.54 -21.16 -0.94
C THR A 50 5.73 -20.46 -1.58
N ARG A 51 6.16 -19.31 -1.03
CA ARG A 51 7.16 -18.39 -1.59
C ARG A 51 6.82 -17.90 -3.00
N ARG A 52 5.56 -18.04 -3.41
CA ARG A 52 5.07 -17.53 -4.68
C ARG A 52 4.54 -16.13 -4.51
N THR A 53 4.61 -15.34 -5.57
CA THR A 53 3.85 -14.10 -5.65
C THR A 53 2.38 -14.45 -5.49
N VAL A 54 1.66 -13.63 -4.73
CA VAL A 54 0.20 -13.71 -4.70
C VAL A 54 -0.27 -13.20 -6.06
N ILE A 55 -0.41 -14.12 -7.01
CA ILE A 55 -1.02 -13.87 -8.32
C ILE A 55 -2.54 -13.93 -8.11
N ASP A 56 -3.04 -13.01 -7.31
CA ASP A 56 -4.48 -12.76 -7.26
C ASP A 56 -4.70 -11.25 -7.25
N CYS A 57 -4.40 -10.67 -8.40
CA CYS A 57 -5.10 -9.49 -8.89
C CYS A 57 -6.34 -9.95 -9.68
N GLY A 58 -7.18 -10.77 -9.06
CA GLY A 58 -8.51 -11.19 -9.54
C GLY A 58 -9.64 -10.29 -9.04
N TRP A 59 -9.36 -9.01 -8.79
CA TRP A 59 -10.41 -8.01 -8.58
C TRP A 59 -10.93 -7.54 -9.96
N GLN A 60 -11.71 -8.39 -10.61
CA GLN A 60 -12.70 -7.92 -11.57
C GLN A 60 -13.90 -7.39 -10.78
N LEU A 61 -14.12 -6.08 -10.90
CA LEU A 61 -15.30 -5.29 -10.48
C LEU A 61 -15.78 -5.53 -9.03
#